data_AF-A0A0F9SC82-F1
#
_entry.id   AF-A0A0F9SC82-F1
#
_cell.length_a   1.000
_cell.length_b   1.000
_cell.length_c   1.000
_cell.angle_alpha   90.00
_cell.angle_beta   90.00
_cell.angle_gamma   90.00
#
_symmetry.space_group_name_H-M   'P 1'
#
loop_
_entity.id
_entity.type
_entity.pdbx_description
1 polymer ?
#
loop_
_entity_poly.entity_id
_entity_poly.type
_entity_poly.pdbx_seq_one_letter_code
_entity_poly.pdbx_strand_id
1 'polypeptide(L)'
;MSESITENMRGRLRWFHFWPLLLGPAAVGLIALASRYYGGIDPSNADLNHIRLDTRLDWLAPRLALATAFLFWVRCMGTRNPLHMVLTVVAGTLLLRELHWSDDNWSPIIKNSAPPILIVCGIWAWIWRDLLKRPLADRRHVVWVITAAATFLLAQFIERRVFRFVPGEGPIHSKLEEAVEVAGHLSLLIAALIGRWTYYLPNGQTCSISEGFWAGPTGQLWARLTGKGPKDSD
;
A
#
# COMPACT_ATOMS: atom_id res chain seq x y z
N MET A 1 42.30 7.18 2.08
CA MET A 1 41.87 5.81 1.69
C MET A 1 40.59 5.37 2.41
N SER A 2 40.31 5.82 3.65
CA SER A 2 39.03 5.54 4.34
C SER A 2 37.82 6.25 3.72
N GLU A 3 37.97 7.49 3.23
CA GLU A 3 36.86 8.26 2.64
C GLU A 3 36.30 7.61 1.36
N SER A 4 37.15 7.08 0.48
CA SER A 4 36.69 6.43 -0.76
C SER A 4 35.93 5.11 -0.51
N ILE A 5 36.26 4.39 0.57
CA ILE A 5 35.53 3.17 0.97
C ILE A 5 34.14 3.55 1.50
N THR A 6 34.05 4.58 2.34
CA THR A 6 32.75 5.04 2.87
C THR A 6 31.82 5.59 1.80
N GLU A 7 32.35 6.26 0.78
CA GLU A 7 31.55 6.81 -0.33
C GLU A 7 31.01 5.69 -1.23
N ASN A 8 31.83 4.69 -1.56
CA ASN A 8 31.41 3.53 -2.35
C ASN A 8 30.34 2.68 -1.65
N MET A 9 30.47 2.47 -0.33
CA MET A 9 29.45 1.75 0.45
C MET A 9 28.13 2.52 0.53
N ARG A 10 28.17 3.85 0.67
CA ARG A 10 26.98 4.70 0.70
C ARG A 10 26.24 4.67 -0.65
N GLY A 11 26.97 4.57 -1.76
CA GLY A 11 26.41 4.37 -3.11
C GLY A 11 25.70 3.01 -3.28
N ARG A 12 26.35 1.90 -2.87
CA ARG A 12 25.75 0.55 -2.95
C ARG A 12 24.51 0.38 -2.08
N LEU A 13 24.48 0.97 -0.88
CA LEU A 13 23.29 0.93 -0.02
C LEU A 13 22.07 1.65 -0.63
N ARG A 14 22.25 2.61 -1.55
CA ARG A 14 21.10 3.30 -2.18
C ARG A 14 20.31 2.38 -3.11
N TRP A 15 20.98 1.46 -3.82
CA TRP A 15 20.31 0.51 -4.72
C TRP A 15 19.47 -0.53 -3.98
N PHE A 16 19.92 -0.94 -2.78
CA PHE A 16 19.15 -1.83 -1.90
C PHE A 16 17.82 -1.25 -1.42
N HIS A 17 17.53 0.03 -1.66
CA HIS A 17 16.22 0.58 -1.33
C HIS A 17 15.21 0.41 -2.47
N PHE A 18 15.61 0.09 -3.69
CA PHE A 18 14.69 0.03 -4.84
C PHE A 18 14.26 -1.39 -5.23
N TRP A 19 14.79 -2.43 -4.58
CA TRP A 19 14.37 -3.80 -4.86
C TRP A 19 12.85 -4.04 -4.69
N PRO A 20 12.10 -3.35 -3.79
CA PRO A 20 10.67 -3.56 -3.70
C PRO A 20 9.92 -3.28 -5.01
N LEU A 21 10.43 -2.38 -5.87
CA LEU A 21 9.86 -2.12 -7.19
C LEU A 21 9.84 -3.35 -8.11
N LEU A 22 10.65 -4.36 -7.81
CA LEU A 22 10.66 -5.62 -8.53
C LEU A 22 9.50 -6.55 -8.14
N LEU A 23 8.72 -6.27 -7.09
CA LEU A 23 7.62 -7.13 -6.63
C LEU A 23 6.54 -7.31 -7.68
N GLY A 24 6.14 -6.24 -8.38
CA GLY A 24 5.15 -6.33 -9.47
C GLY A 24 5.64 -7.20 -10.63
N PRO A 25 6.79 -6.89 -11.24
CA PRO A 25 7.40 -7.73 -12.27
C PRO A 25 7.66 -9.17 -11.83
N ALA A 26 8.07 -9.38 -10.58
CA ALA A 26 8.26 -10.71 -10.02
C ALA A 26 6.94 -11.48 -9.90
N ALA A 27 5.85 -10.84 -9.47
CA ALA A 27 4.52 -11.45 -9.45
C ALA A 27 4.08 -11.87 -10.86
N VAL A 28 4.26 -11.01 -11.86
CA VAL A 28 4.01 -11.33 -13.28
C VAL A 28 4.83 -12.55 -13.71
N GLY A 29 6.14 -12.55 -13.44
CA GLY A 29 7.04 -13.64 -13.79
C GLY A 29 6.66 -14.97 -13.13
N LEU A 30 6.29 -14.94 -11.85
CA LEU A 30 5.85 -16.12 -11.10
C LEU A 30 4.56 -16.71 -11.67
N ILE A 31 3.56 -15.89 -11.98
CA ILE A 31 2.32 -16.34 -12.61
C ILE A 31 2.56 -16.88 -14.02
N ALA A 32 3.40 -16.22 -14.81
CA ALA A 32 3.75 -16.69 -16.15
C ALA A 32 4.46 -18.06 -16.11
N LEU A 33 5.42 -18.22 -15.19
CA LEU A 33 6.12 -19.49 -14.98
C LEU A 33 5.17 -20.58 -14.47
N ALA A 34 4.33 -20.26 -13.49
CA ALA A 34 3.32 -21.17 -12.96
C ALA A 34 2.36 -21.61 -14.07
N SER A 35 1.84 -20.68 -14.87
CA SER A 35 0.93 -21.02 -15.97
C SER A 35 1.59 -21.92 -17.01
N ARG A 36 2.88 -21.71 -17.32
CA ARG A 36 3.61 -22.58 -18.25
C ARG A 36 3.80 -23.98 -17.67
N TYR A 37 4.09 -24.09 -16.38
CA TYR A 37 4.32 -25.37 -15.72
C TYR A 37 3.02 -26.16 -15.53
N TYR A 38 1.94 -25.50 -15.08
CA TYR A 38 0.66 -26.15 -14.81
C TYR A 38 -0.21 -26.35 -16.06
N GLY A 39 -0.07 -25.49 -17.09
CA GLY A 39 -0.81 -25.62 -18.36
C GLY A 39 -0.20 -26.62 -19.35
N GLY A 40 1.05 -27.05 -19.14
CA GLY A 40 1.77 -27.94 -20.05
C GLY A 40 1.73 -29.43 -19.69
N ILE A 41 1.26 -29.80 -18.50
CA ILE A 41 1.37 -31.19 -17.98
C ILE A 41 0.09 -32.00 -18.24
N ASP A 42 -1.09 -31.37 -18.23
CA ASP A 42 -2.37 -32.01 -18.58
C ASP A 42 -3.47 -30.94 -18.78
N PRO A 43 -4.01 -30.76 -20.00
CA PRO A 43 -5.05 -29.77 -20.28
C PRO A 43 -6.30 -29.92 -19.42
N SER A 44 -6.62 -31.14 -18.97
CA SER A 44 -7.80 -31.42 -18.14
C SER A 44 -7.63 -30.95 -16.68
N ASN A 45 -6.39 -30.83 -16.19
CA ASN A 45 -6.07 -30.37 -14.84
C ASN A 45 -5.69 -28.89 -14.77
N ALA A 46 -5.43 -28.25 -15.91
CA ALA A 46 -5.16 -26.81 -15.99
C ALA A 46 -6.32 -26.02 -15.39
N ASP A 47 -7.57 -26.36 -15.73
CA ASP A 47 -8.77 -25.66 -15.26
C ASP A 47 -8.92 -25.69 -13.73
N LEU A 48 -8.67 -26.83 -13.08
CA LEU A 48 -8.78 -26.97 -11.62
C LEU A 48 -7.73 -26.16 -10.86
N ASN A 49 -6.49 -26.14 -11.33
CA ASN A 49 -5.42 -25.36 -10.69
C ASN A 49 -5.60 -23.87 -10.92
N HIS A 50 -6.15 -23.49 -12.07
CA HIS A 50 -6.53 -22.12 -12.37
C HIS A 50 -7.63 -21.61 -11.43
N ILE A 51 -8.72 -22.35 -11.27
CA ILE A 51 -9.81 -22.00 -10.35
C ILE A 51 -9.31 -21.82 -8.90
N ARG A 52 -8.41 -22.70 -8.44
CA ARG A 52 -7.86 -22.64 -7.08
C ARG A 52 -6.97 -21.42 -6.83
N LEU A 53 -6.24 -20.96 -7.83
CA LEU A 53 -5.38 -19.79 -7.70
C LEU A 53 -6.21 -18.52 -7.59
N ASP A 54 -7.19 -18.36 -8.47
CA ASP A 54 -8.13 -17.23 -8.52
C ASP A 54 -8.85 -17.11 -7.16
N THR A 55 -9.42 -18.22 -6.68
CA THR A 55 -10.11 -18.29 -5.38
C THR A 55 -9.23 -17.81 -4.21
N ARG A 56 -7.91 -18.07 -4.24
CA ARG A 56 -6.99 -17.68 -3.17
C ARG A 56 -6.61 -16.21 -3.25
N LEU A 57 -6.39 -15.69 -4.46
CA LEU A 57 -6.03 -14.29 -4.67
C LEU A 57 -7.22 -13.39 -4.33
N ASP A 58 -8.42 -13.74 -4.81
CA ASP A 58 -9.70 -13.08 -4.50
C ASP A 58 -9.97 -13.00 -3.00
N TRP A 59 -9.57 -14.03 -2.25
CA TRP A 59 -9.74 -14.06 -0.80
C TRP A 59 -8.68 -13.21 -0.08
N LEU A 60 -7.48 -13.13 -0.62
CA LEU A 60 -6.35 -12.48 0.04
C LEU A 60 -6.37 -10.95 -0.12
N ALA A 61 -6.69 -10.45 -1.33
CA ALA A 61 -6.70 -9.02 -1.64
C ALA A 61 -7.55 -8.17 -0.66
N PRO A 62 -8.84 -8.48 -0.39
CA PRO A 62 -9.66 -7.67 0.52
C PRO A 62 -9.15 -7.70 1.97
N ARG A 63 -8.52 -8.79 2.42
CA ARG A 63 -7.94 -8.88 3.77
C ARG A 63 -6.70 -8.02 3.91
N LEU A 64 -5.83 -8.03 2.90
CA LEU A 64 -4.67 -7.15 2.88
C LEU A 64 -5.10 -5.69 2.79
N ALA A 65 -6.09 -5.37 1.94
CA ALA A 65 -6.67 -4.04 1.83
C ALA A 65 -7.25 -3.56 3.18
N LEU A 66 -8.02 -4.42 3.86
CA LEU A 66 -8.63 -4.11 5.16
C LEU A 66 -7.56 -3.88 6.23
N ALA A 67 -6.58 -4.78 6.34
CA ALA A 67 -5.49 -4.65 7.29
C ALA A 67 -4.69 -3.35 7.06
N THR A 68 -4.44 -3.03 5.79
CA THR A 68 -3.73 -1.81 5.39
C THR A 68 -4.51 -0.55 5.74
N ALA A 69 -5.79 -0.50 5.39
CA ALA A 69 -6.68 0.62 5.71
C ALA A 69 -6.77 0.84 7.22
N PHE A 70 -6.95 -0.24 7.99
CA PHE A 70 -7.00 -0.19 9.44
C PHE A 70 -5.68 0.32 10.05
N LEU A 71 -4.53 -0.21 9.62
CA LEU A 71 -3.24 0.22 10.13
C LEU A 71 -2.93 1.68 9.80
N PHE A 72 -3.21 2.14 8.57
CA PHE A 72 -3.06 3.55 8.23
C PHE A 72 -4.01 4.44 9.02
N TRP A 73 -5.24 4.01 9.26
CA TRP A 73 -6.18 4.74 10.10
C TRP A 73 -5.67 4.89 11.53
N VAL A 74 -5.22 3.79 12.16
CA VAL A 74 -4.60 3.82 13.50
C VAL A 74 -3.39 4.74 13.52
N ARG A 75 -2.53 4.67 12.50
CA ARG A 75 -1.37 5.57 12.37
C ARG A 75 -1.78 7.03 12.19
N CYS A 76 -2.79 7.31 11.37
CA CYS A 76 -3.31 8.65 11.15
C CYS A 76 -3.77 9.25 12.49
N MET A 77 -4.57 8.50 13.26
CA MET A 77 -5.04 8.93 14.57
C MET A 77 -3.90 9.10 15.58
N GLY A 78 -2.93 8.17 15.61
CA GLY A 78 -1.84 8.16 16.57
C GLY A 78 -0.70 9.14 16.27
N THR A 79 -0.44 9.46 15.01
CA THR A 79 0.72 10.30 14.61
C THR A 79 0.30 11.70 14.14
N ARG A 80 -0.96 11.90 13.77
CA ARG A 80 -1.45 13.12 13.08
C ARG A 80 -0.60 13.52 11.86
N ASN A 81 0.07 12.54 11.25
CA ASN A 81 0.90 12.76 10.08
C ASN A 81 -0.02 12.94 8.85
N PRO A 82 0.07 14.07 8.11
CA PRO A 82 -0.77 14.31 6.94
C PRO A 82 -0.59 13.25 5.84
N LEU A 83 0.59 12.64 5.73
CA LEU A 83 0.82 11.54 4.78
C LEU A 83 -0.01 10.31 5.13
N HIS A 84 -0.06 9.93 6.41
CA HIS A 84 -0.89 8.79 6.84
C HIS A 84 -2.38 9.06 6.63
N MET A 85 -2.83 10.32 6.73
CA MET A 85 -4.21 10.70 6.41
C MET A 85 -4.53 10.44 4.93
N VAL A 86 -3.68 10.93 4.02
CA VAL A 86 -3.82 10.66 2.57
C VAL A 86 -3.79 9.16 2.29
N LEU A 87 -2.83 8.43 2.88
CA LEU A 87 -2.71 6.98 2.68
C LEU A 87 -3.88 6.19 3.28
N THR A 88 -4.52 6.69 4.34
CA THR A 88 -5.76 6.11 4.88
C THR A 88 -6.89 6.21 3.86
N VAL A 89 -7.05 7.37 3.22
CA VAL A 89 -8.08 7.56 2.18
C VAL A 89 -7.78 6.69 0.96
N VAL A 90 -6.52 6.62 0.52
CA VAL A 90 -6.10 5.73 -0.58
C VAL A 90 -6.39 4.26 -0.23
N ALA A 91 -5.95 3.78 0.93
CA ALA A 91 -6.18 2.40 1.35
C ALA A 91 -7.66 2.08 1.53
N GLY A 92 -8.46 3.02 2.06
CA GLY A 92 -9.91 2.89 2.16
C GLY A 92 -10.58 2.82 0.79
N THR A 93 -10.13 3.62 -0.17
CA THR A 93 -10.64 3.58 -1.56
C THR A 93 -10.36 2.23 -2.22
N LEU A 94 -9.13 1.71 -2.04
CA LEU A 94 -8.76 0.39 -2.53
C LEU A 94 -9.55 -0.73 -1.83
N LEU A 95 -9.75 -0.65 -0.51
CA LEU A 95 -10.60 -1.59 0.21
C LEU A 95 -12.04 -1.58 -0.33
N LEU A 96 -12.63 -0.41 -0.57
CA LEU A 96 -13.96 -0.32 -1.16
C LEU A 96 -14.00 -0.93 -2.56
N ARG A 97 -12.92 -0.83 -3.36
CA ARG A 97 -12.82 -1.51 -4.65
C ARG A 97 -12.80 -3.05 -4.50
N GLU A 98 -12.10 -3.56 -3.49
CA GLU A 98 -11.95 -5.01 -3.24
C GLU A 98 -13.18 -5.66 -2.59
N LEU A 99 -14.03 -4.86 -1.93
CA LEU A 99 -15.28 -5.35 -1.38
C LEU A 99 -16.24 -5.63 -2.54
N HIS A 100 -16.23 -6.86 -3.04
CA HIS A 100 -17.26 -7.38 -3.92
C HIS A 100 -18.60 -7.38 -3.16
N TRP A 101 -19.41 -6.33 -3.32
CA TRP A 101 -20.80 -6.37 -2.90
C TRP A 101 -21.53 -7.37 -3.80
N SER A 102 -22.11 -8.40 -3.19
CA SER A 102 -22.85 -9.47 -3.87
C SER A 102 -24.10 -8.99 -4.62
N ASP A 103 -24.49 -7.73 -4.44
CA ASP A 103 -25.62 -7.12 -5.14
C ASP A 103 -25.15 -6.52 -6.47
N ASP A 104 -25.63 -7.10 -7.57
CA ASP A 104 -25.26 -6.78 -8.97
C ASP A 104 -25.38 -5.29 -9.34
N ASN A 105 -26.19 -4.51 -8.61
CA ASN A 105 -26.45 -3.10 -8.94
C ASN A 105 -25.35 -2.14 -8.48
N TRP A 106 -24.60 -2.45 -7.42
CA TRP A 106 -23.64 -1.52 -6.81
C TRP A 106 -22.19 -1.76 -7.25
N SER A 107 -21.86 -3.01 -7.60
CA SER A 107 -20.51 -3.41 -7.98
C SER A 107 -19.90 -2.56 -9.10
N PRO A 108 -20.60 -2.27 -10.22
CA PRO A 108 -20.04 -1.44 -11.29
C PRO A 108 -19.80 0.01 -10.87
N ILE A 109 -20.71 0.59 -10.07
CA ILE A 109 -20.60 1.98 -9.61
C ILE A 109 -19.34 2.14 -8.76
N ILE A 110 -19.14 1.22 -7.81
CA ILE A 110 -18.04 1.35 -6.86
C ILE A 110 -16.70 1.03 -7.54
N LYS A 111 -16.62 -0.01 -8.38
CA LYS A 111 -15.42 -0.32 -9.17
C LYS A 111 -15.01 0.85 -10.06
N ASN A 112 -15.95 1.52 -10.72
CA ASN A 112 -15.67 2.66 -11.59
C ASN A 112 -15.38 3.97 -10.83
N SER A 113 -15.76 4.06 -9.55
CA SER A 113 -15.53 5.25 -8.72
C SER A 113 -14.13 5.31 -8.11
N ALA A 114 -13.42 4.18 -7.98
CA ALA A 114 -12.10 4.15 -7.35
C ALA A 114 -11.06 5.00 -8.10
N PRO A 115 -10.90 4.92 -9.43
CA PRO A 115 -9.94 5.76 -10.17
C PRO A 115 -10.13 7.27 -9.98
N PRO A 116 -11.34 7.87 -10.13
CA PRO A 116 -11.50 9.30 -9.91
C PRO A 116 -11.24 9.72 -8.46
N ILE A 117 -11.59 8.89 -7.46
CA ILE A 117 -11.27 9.18 -6.05
C ILE A 117 -9.75 9.21 -5.84
N LEU A 118 -9.01 8.26 -6.44
CA LEU A 118 -7.55 8.24 -6.36
C LEU A 118 -6.91 9.46 -7.05
N ILE A 119 -7.47 9.94 -8.17
CA ILE A 119 -7.03 11.18 -8.82
C ILE A 119 -7.23 12.39 -7.90
N VAL A 120 -8.41 12.51 -7.28
CA VAL A 120 -8.68 13.58 -6.31
C VAL A 120 -7.73 13.50 -5.12
N CYS A 121 -7.43 12.29 -4.61
CA CYS A 121 -6.43 12.09 -3.56
C CYS A 121 -5.03 12.54 -4.00
N GLY A 122 -4.64 12.25 -5.24
CA GLY A 122 -3.37 12.70 -5.81
C GLY A 122 -3.27 14.23 -5.90
N ILE A 123 -4.35 14.90 -6.35
CA ILE A 123 -4.44 16.36 -6.38
C ILE A 123 -4.37 16.92 -4.96
N TRP A 124 -5.10 16.33 -4.02
CA TRP A 124 -5.08 16.74 -2.62
C TRP A 124 -3.68 16.62 -2.00
N ALA A 125 -2.99 15.50 -2.22
CA ALA A 125 -1.61 15.30 -1.80
C ALA A 125 -0.65 16.33 -2.43
N TRP A 126 -0.86 16.67 -3.70
CA TRP A 126 -0.08 17.69 -4.39
C TRP A 126 -0.28 19.09 -3.80
N ILE A 127 -1.52 19.49 -3.51
CA ILE A 127 -1.82 20.76 -2.84
C ILE A 127 -1.14 20.80 -1.46
N TRP A 128 -1.09 19.66 -0.77
CA TRP A 128 -0.46 19.53 0.54
C TRP A 128 1.05 19.23 0.49
N ARG A 129 1.69 19.31 -0.69
CA ARG A 129 3.10 18.92 -0.88
C ARG A 129 4.07 19.52 0.15
N ASP A 130 3.84 20.77 0.56
CA ASP A 130 4.72 21.45 1.53
C ASP A 130 4.60 20.85 2.93
N LEU A 131 3.39 20.43 3.33
CA LEU A 131 3.15 19.70 4.58
C LEU A 131 3.70 18.27 4.50
N LEU A 132 3.70 17.66 3.32
CA LEU A 132 4.18 16.29 3.09
C LEU A 132 5.71 16.18 3.00
N LYS A 133 6.45 17.27 2.76
CA LYS A 133 7.93 17.25 2.63
C LYS A 133 8.63 16.52 3.77
N ARG A 134 8.22 16.76 5.02
CA ARG A 134 8.83 16.14 6.21
C ARG A 134 8.47 14.65 6.33
N PRO A 135 7.18 14.25 6.27
CA PRO A 135 6.81 12.83 6.20
C PRO A 135 7.49 12.06 5.06
N LEU A 136 7.64 12.68 3.89
CA LEU A 136 8.28 12.08 2.72
C LEU A 136 9.82 11.95 2.85
N ALA A 137 10.43 12.47 3.93
CA ALA A 137 11.85 12.28 4.19
C ALA A 137 12.18 10.83 4.59
N ASP A 138 11.20 10.04 5.06
CA ASP A 138 11.38 8.61 5.35
C ASP A 138 11.42 7.80 4.05
N ARG A 139 12.61 7.71 3.46
CA ARG A 139 12.85 7.02 2.19
C ARG A 139 12.37 5.58 2.19
N ARG A 140 12.46 4.86 3.31
CA ARG A 140 12.04 3.45 3.38
C ARG A 140 10.53 3.34 3.20
N HIS A 141 9.77 4.13 3.97
CA HIS A 141 8.32 4.20 3.83
C HIS A 141 7.91 4.63 2.41
N VAL A 142 8.51 5.69 1.90
CA VAL A 142 8.20 6.25 0.56
C VAL A 142 8.45 5.24 -0.56
N VAL A 143 9.56 4.49 -0.51
CA VAL A 143 9.82 3.43 -1.50
C VAL A 143 8.68 2.41 -1.56
N TRP A 144 8.18 1.95 -0.40
CA TRP A 144 7.11 0.97 -0.35
C TRP A 144 5.78 1.54 -0.86
N VAL A 145 5.50 2.83 -0.59
CA VAL A 145 4.34 3.53 -1.17
C VAL A 145 4.47 3.67 -2.69
N ILE A 146 5.63 4.08 -3.20
CA ILE A 146 5.89 4.16 -4.65
C ILE A 146 5.79 2.79 -5.29
N THR A 147 6.28 1.75 -4.61
CA THR A 147 6.17 0.37 -5.05
C THR A 147 4.72 -0.01 -5.19
N ALA A 148 3.91 0.17 -4.15
CA ALA A 148 2.47 -0.09 -4.18
C ALA A 148 1.80 0.62 -5.38
N ALA A 149 2.06 1.93 -5.56
CA ALA A 149 1.53 2.70 -6.67
C ALA A 149 1.95 2.16 -8.05
N ALA A 150 3.22 1.77 -8.22
CA ALA A 150 3.71 1.19 -9.45
C ALA A 150 3.09 -0.19 -9.75
N THR A 151 2.90 -1.04 -8.72
CA THR A 151 2.16 -2.31 -8.86
C THR A 151 0.71 -2.08 -9.25
N PHE A 152 -0.03 -1.18 -8.60
CA PHE A 152 -1.41 -0.90 -8.99
C PHE A 152 -1.50 -0.34 -10.41
N LEU A 153 -0.57 0.52 -10.82
CA LEU A 153 -0.51 1.01 -12.20
C LEU A 153 -0.25 -0.15 -13.20
N LEU A 154 0.64 -1.08 -12.85
CA LEU A 154 0.88 -2.27 -13.66
C LEU A 154 -0.37 -3.16 -13.74
N ALA A 155 -1.07 -3.40 -12.63
CA ALA A 155 -2.34 -4.12 -12.59
C ALA A 155 -3.36 -3.47 -13.53
N GLN A 156 -3.48 -2.13 -13.50
CA GLN A 156 -4.36 -1.39 -14.41
C GLN A 156 -3.97 -1.52 -15.89
N PHE A 157 -2.67 -1.62 -16.21
CA PHE A 157 -2.25 -1.91 -17.59
C PHE A 157 -2.59 -3.34 -18.02
N ILE A 158 -2.53 -4.31 -17.10
CA ILE A 158 -2.94 -5.69 -17.35
C ILE A 158 -4.47 -5.77 -17.54
N GLU A 159 -5.26 -5.18 -16.64
CA GLU A 159 -6.73 -5.10 -16.72
C GLU A 159 -7.18 -4.53 -18.07
N ARG A 160 -6.52 -3.45 -18.52
CA ARG A 160 -6.79 -2.79 -19.81
C ARG A 160 -6.22 -3.53 -21.02
N ARG A 161 -5.68 -4.72 -20.85
CA ARG A 161 -5.13 -5.57 -21.91
C ARG A 161 -4.06 -4.85 -22.76
N VAL A 162 -3.26 -3.98 -22.13
CA VAL A 162 -2.14 -3.28 -22.81
C VAL A 162 -1.17 -4.29 -23.42
N PHE A 163 -1.02 -5.46 -22.79
CA PHE A 163 -0.13 -6.54 -23.20
C PHE A 163 -0.79 -7.61 -24.11
N ARG A 164 -1.94 -7.33 -24.73
CA ARG A 164 -2.66 -8.27 -25.61
C ARG A 164 -1.84 -8.83 -26.79
N PHE A 165 -0.71 -8.21 -27.12
CA PHE A 165 0.21 -8.65 -28.16
C PHE A 165 1.13 -9.80 -27.70
N VAL A 166 1.17 -10.12 -26.40
CA VAL A 166 1.94 -11.23 -25.85
C VAL A 166 1.18 -12.55 -26.08
N PRO A 167 1.74 -13.51 -26.82
CA PRO A 167 1.08 -14.79 -27.06
C PRO A 167 0.77 -15.52 -25.74
N GLY A 168 -0.47 -16.01 -25.59
CA GLY A 168 -0.91 -16.72 -24.39
C GLY A 168 -1.27 -15.83 -23.20
N GLU A 169 -1.27 -14.51 -23.33
CA GLU A 169 -1.69 -13.58 -22.26
C GLU A 169 -3.19 -13.70 -21.93
N GLY A 170 -4.03 -13.88 -22.94
CA GLY A 170 -5.48 -13.81 -22.78
C GLY A 170 -6.07 -14.76 -21.73
N PRO A 171 -5.66 -16.03 -21.66
CA PRO A 171 -6.15 -16.96 -20.63
C PRO A 171 -5.67 -16.66 -19.19
N ILE A 172 -4.61 -15.85 -19.03
CA ILE A 172 -3.95 -15.63 -17.74
C ILE A 172 -4.00 -14.17 -17.27
N HIS A 173 -4.56 -13.25 -18.06
CA HIS A 173 -4.55 -11.82 -17.74
C HIS A 173 -5.23 -11.50 -16.40
N SER A 174 -6.37 -12.11 -16.07
CA SER A 174 -7.05 -11.92 -14.77
C SER A 174 -6.13 -12.30 -13.61
N LYS A 175 -5.48 -13.47 -13.70
CA LYS A 175 -4.52 -13.95 -12.69
C LYS A 175 -3.32 -13.02 -12.54
N LEU A 176 -2.84 -12.49 -13.67
CA LEU A 176 -1.73 -11.55 -13.68
C LEU A 176 -2.14 -10.24 -12.99
N GLU A 177 -3.34 -9.73 -13.28
CA GLU A 177 -3.90 -8.55 -12.63
C GLU A 177 -4.02 -8.77 -11.11
N GLU A 178 -4.74 -9.81 -10.69
CA GLU A 178 -4.98 -10.16 -9.28
C GLU A 178 -3.67 -10.36 -8.50
N ALA A 179 -2.68 -11.06 -9.07
CA ALA A 179 -1.41 -11.29 -8.39
C ALA A 179 -0.61 -10.00 -8.21
N VAL A 180 -0.62 -9.11 -9.21
CA VAL A 180 0.06 -7.81 -9.16
C VAL A 180 -0.65 -6.85 -8.20
N GLU A 181 -1.98 -6.91 -8.17
CA GLU A 181 -2.84 -6.21 -7.21
C GLU A 181 -2.53 -6.64 -5.77
N VAL A 182 -2.50 -7.95 -5.49
CA VAL A 182 -2.11 -8.50 -4.18
C VAL A 182 -0.71 -8.04 -3.77
N ALA A 183 0.25 -8.01 -4.71
CA ALA A 183 1.59 -7.48 -4.45
C ALA A 183 1.57 -5.97 -4.11
N GLY A 184 0.67 -5.20 -4.73
CA GLY A 184 0.42 -3.79 -4.41
C GLY A 184 -0.13 -3.60 -3.00
N HIS A 185 -1.14 -4.37 -2.61
CA HIS A 185 -1.67 -4.35 -1.24
C HIS A 185 -0.62 -4.75 -0.20
N LEU A 186 0.16 -5.80 -0.47
CA LEU A 186 1.24 -6.23 0.43
C LEU A 186 2.29 -5.13 0.59
N SER A 187 2.66 -4.45 -0.50
CA SER A 187 3.61 -3.33 -0.46
C SER A 187 3.09 -2.17 0.40
N LEU A 188 1.79 -1.88 0.29
CA LEU A 188 1.14 -0.83 1.07
C LEU A 188 1.01 -1.21 2.55
N LEU A 189 0.72 -2.48 2.86
CA LEU A 189 0.73 -3.03 4.22
C LEU A 189 2.12 -2.89 4.86
N ILE A 190 3.17 -3.29 4.13
CA ILE A 190 4.55 -3.16 4.58
C ILE A 190 4.90 -1.68 4.80
N ALA A 191 4.46 -0.77 3.92
CA ALA A 191 4.63 0.68 4.13
C ALA A 191 4.01 1.15 5.46
N ALA A 192 2.81 0.66 5.79
CA ALA A 192 2.13 0.96 7.05
C ALA A 192 2.92 0.48 8.27
N LEU A 193 3.62 -0.66 8.18
CA LEU A 193 4.38 -1.23 9.29
C LEU A 193 5.72 -0.51 9.52
N ILE A 194 6.47 -0.19 8.46
CA ILE A 194 7.85 0.30 8.58
C ILE A 194 7.94 1.81 8.86
N GLY A 195 6.88 2.57 8.57
CA GLY A 195 6.89 4.03 8.75
C GLY A 195 7.17 4.45 10.21
N ARG A 196 7.85 5.59 10.39
CA ARG A 196 8.11 6.16 11.73
C ARG A 196 6.82 6.53 12.48
N TRP A 197 6.73 6.07 13.72
CA TRP A 197 5.67 6.39 14.68
C TRP A 197 6.02 7.66 15.44
N THR A 198 5.98 8.80 14.75
CA THR A 198 6.31 10.10 15.33
C THR A 198 5.10 11.02 15.23
N TYR A 199 4.82 11.75 16.30
CA TYR A 199 3.68 12.66 16.35
C TYR A 199 4.04 14.00 15.71
N TYR A 200 3.16 14.53 14.86
CA TYR A 200 3.36 15.80 14.16
C TYR A 200 2.51 16.90 14.80
N LEU A 201 3.18 17.96 15.24
CA LEU A 201 2.55 19.14 15.83
C LEU A 201 2.16 20.16 14.74
N PRO A 202 1.13 21.01 14.97
CA PRO A 202 0.70 22.02 14.00
C PRO A 202 1.78 23.06 13.62
N ASN A 203 2.74 23.31 14.51
CA ASN A 203 3.90 24.17 14.25
C ASN A 203 5.00 23.48 13.40
N GLY A 204 4.72 22.25 12.95
CA GLY A 204 5.61 21.40 12.16
C GLY A 204 6.61 20.59 12.98
N GLN A 205 6.80 20.85 14.28
CA GLN A 205 7.71 20.05 15.11
C GLN A 205 7.21 18.61 15.27
N THR A 206 8.12 17.72 15.64
CA THR A 206 7.82 16.31 15.86
C THR A 206 8.20 15.89 17.26
N CYS A 207 7.38 15.09 17.92
CA CYS A 207 7.66 14.53 19.24
C CYS A 207 7.31 13.03 19.31
N SER A 208 7.62 12.39 20.44
CA SER A 208 7.17 11.01 20.68
C SER A 208 5.64 10.96 20.76
N ILE A 209 5.04 9.79 20.53
CA ILE A 209 3.57 9.65 20.56
C ILE A 209 3.02 9.93 21.95
N SER A 210 3.71 9.51 23.02
CA SER A 210 3.29 9.79 24.40
C SER A 210 3.25 11.29 24.67
N GLU A 211 4.31 12.02 24.34
CA GLU A 211 4.37 13.48 24.49
C GLU A 211 3.29 14.18 23.64
N GLY A 212 3.13 13.75 22.39
CA GLY A 212 2.16 14.32 21.46
C GLY A 212 0.71 14.09 21.88
N PHE A 213 0.40 12.90 22.42
CA PHE A 213 -0.91 12.57 22.96
C PHE A 213 -1.31 13.54 24.07
N TRP A 214 -0.44 13.72 25.07
CA TRP A 214 -0.68 14.62 26.20
C TRP A 214 -0.76 16.09 25.79
N ALA A 215 0.02 16.50 24.78
CA ALA A 215 -0.03 17.86 24.24
C ALA A 215 -1.31 18.14 23.42
N GLY A 216 -1.99 17.11 22.92
CA GLY A 216 -3.17 17.23 22.07
C GLY A 216 -4.49 17.40 22.86
N PRO A 217 -5.58 17.84 22.19
CA PRO A 217 -6.92 17.95 22.80
C PRO A 217 -7.40 16.64 23.45
N THR A 218 -7.03 15.49 22.87
CA THR A 218 -7.41 14.17 23.38
C THR A 218 -6.75 13.85 24.71
N GLY A 219 -5.43 14.08 24.84
CA GLY A 219 -4.73 13.89 26.11
C GLY A 219 -5.16 14.91 27.17
N GLN A 220 -5.44 16.15 26.78
CA GLN A 220 -6.00 17.14 27.69
C GLN A 220 -7.39 16.76 28.20
N LEU A 221 -8.27 16.23 27.34
CA LEU A 221 -9.57 15.71 27.75
C LEU A 221 -9.42 14.51 28.68
N TRP A 222 -8.53 13.57 28.36
CA TRP A 222 -8.25 12.40 29.20
C TRP A 222 -7.75 12.80 30.58
N ALA A 223 -6.80 13.75 30.66
CA ALA A 223 -6.30 14.28 31.92
C ALA A 223 -7.42 14.92 32.75
N ARG A 224 -8.34 15.65 32.11
CA ARG A 224 -9.51 16.23 32.79
C ARG A 224 -10.47 15.17 33.33
N LEU A 225 -10.68 14.08 32.58
CA LEU A 225 -11.61 13.02 32.98
C LEU A 225 -11.05 12.12 34.09
N THR A 226 -9.73 11.90 34.10
CA THR A 226 -9.09 10.95 35.02
C THR A 226 -8.39 11.60 36.19
N GLY A 227 -8.14 12.91 36.14
CA GLY A 227 -7.31 13.62 37.11
C GLY A 227 -5.82 13.26 37.03
N LYS A 228 -5.39 12.43 36.08
CA LYS A 228 -4.00 11.99 35.92
C LYS A 228 -3.28 12.82 34.87
N GLY A 229 -2.16 13.42 35.25
CA GLY A 229 -1.29 14.17 34.34
C GLY A 229 -0.17 13.30 33.76
N PRO A 230 0.63 13.86 32.82
CA PRO A 230 1.76 13.17 32.20
C PRO A 230 2.89 12.80 33.18
N LYS A 231 2.84 13.24 34.45
CA LYS A 231 3.85 12.96 35.48
C LYS A 231 3.42 11.90 36.50
N ASP A 232 2.18 11.41 36.44
CA ASP A 232 1.64 10.49 37.46
C ASP A 232 1.67 9.02 37.03
N SER A 233 2.53 8.66 36.07
CA SER A 233 2.56 7.33 35.42
C SER A 233 3.92 6.63 35.47
N ASP A 234 4.81 7.03 36.37
CA ASP A 234 6.01 6.26 36.71
C ASP A 234 5.64 4.98 37.51
#